data_AF-A0ABD5QYF0-F1
#
_entry.id   AF-A0ABD5QYF0-F1
#
_cell.length_a   1.000
_cell.length_b   1.000
_cell.length_c   1.000
_cell.angle_alpha   90.00
_cell.angle_beta   90.00
_cell.angle_gamma   90.00
#
_symmetry.space_group_name_H-M   'P 1'
#
loop_
_entity.id
_entity.type
_entity.pdbx_description
1 polymer ?
#
loop_
_entity_poly.entity_id
_entity_poly.type
_entity_poly.pdbx_seq_one_letter_code
_entity_poly.pdbx_strand_id
1 'polypeptide(L)'
;MLANVTVWAWIGAVGMLAGTVPSLWLWYRRPSEARYYATLAGVTGIAAVAYAAMGLGVGTVTTLGGTLPAARYADWLLTTPLLIAYLALLVRADRRTIATLIAVDVVVIAGGVVATATTGSVSWAAFALASVAYLGLVYGLLVKLPRSAAARADRVRAVFYTLRNITVVLWTLYPVVWLLAPTGFDLLTPATEMLVFVYLDFVSKVGFALVAVGGADALAYVGTDASREVEDGAEPSPTGAESAD
;
A
#
# COMPACT_ATOMS: atom_id res chain seq x y z
N MET A 1 31.48 -11.95 -7.26
CA MET A 1 31.13 -10.53 -7.07
C MET A 1 29.62 -10.40 -7.26
N LEU A 2 28.84 -10.67 -6.21
CA LEU A 2 27.38 -10.54 -6.27
C LEU A 2 27.02 -9.04 -6.25
N ALA A 3 26.05 -8.66 -7.09
CA ALA A 3 25.78 -7.29 -7.51
C ALA A 3 25.68 -6.27 -6.37
N ASN A 4 26.33 -5.12 -6.57
CA ASN A 4 26.36 -3.96 -5.67
C ASN A 4 24.92 -3.48 -5.35
N VAL A 5 24.67 -2.99 -4.14
CA VAL A 5 23.37 -2.42 -3.69
C VAL A 5 22.79 -1.45 -4.73
N THR A 6 23.66 -0.66 -5.36
CA THR A 6 23.33 0.26 -6.45
C THR A 6 22.68 -0.41 -7.66
N VAL A 7 23.13 -1.60 -8.06
CA VAL A 7 22.56 -2.32 -9.22
C VAL A 7 21.12 -2.73 -8.92
N TRP A 8 20.88 -3.28 -7.72
CA TRP A 8 19.52 -3.62 -7.30
C TRP A 8 18.62 -2.39 -7.20
N ALA A 9 19.15 -1.24 -6.78
CA ALA A 9 18.40 0.02 -6.78
C ALA A 9 17.93 0.40 -8.18
N TRP A 10 18.81 0.32 -9.18
CA TRP A 10 18.44 0.63 -10.57
C TRP A 10 17.47 -0.40 -11.17
N ILE A 11 17.62 -1.68 -10.85
CA ILE A 11 16.64 -2.71 -11.24
C ILE A 11 15.26 -2.36 -10.65
N GLY A 12 15.20 -1.98 -9.38
CA GLY A 12 13.98 -1.51 -8.72
C GLY A 12 13.39 -0.29 -9.43
N ALA A 13 14.21 0.71 -9.75
CA ALA A 13 13.78 1.95 -10.40
C ALA A 13 13.14 1.68 -11.77
N VAL A 14 13.82 0.91 -12.62
CA VAL A 14 13.33 0.55 -13.96
C VAL A 14 12.07 -0.31 -13.87
N GLY A 15 12.05 -1.30 -12.97
CA GLY A 15 10.88 -2.16 -12.77
C GLY A 15 9.64 -1.38 -12.34
N MET A 16 9.78 -0.46 -11.38
CA MET A 16 8.70 0.40 -10.92
C MET A 16 8.22 1.38 -12.00
N LEU A 17 9.15 1.97 -12.75
CA LEU A 17 8.82 2.87 -13.85
C LEU A 17 8.02 2.15 -14.94
N ALA A 18 8.46 0.97 -15.34
CA ALA A 18 7.73 0.13 -16.30
C ALA A 18 6.33 -0.24 -15.77
N GLY A 19 6.23 -0.61 -14.49
CA GLY A 19 4.96 -0.92 -13.83
C GLY A 19 3.98 0.26 -13.72
N THR A 20 4.46 1.49 -13.87
CA THR A 20 3.63 2.70 -13.84
C THR A 20 2.85 2.91 -15.14
N VAL A 21 3.36 2.41 -16.27
CA VAL A 21 2.82 2.67 -17.61
C VAL A 21 1.36 2.21 -17.79
N PRO A 22 0.95 0.98 -17.41
CA PRO A 22 -0.44 0.53 -17.60
C PRO A 22 -1.44 1.40 -16.84
N SER A 23 -1.12 1.78 -15.61
CA SER A 23 -1.95 2.64 -14.77
C SER A 23 -2.07 4.04 -15.36
N LEU A 24 -0.97 4.65 -15.82
CA LEU A 24 -1.03 5.97 -16.48
C LEU A 24 -1.83 5.95 -17.78
N TRP A 25 -1.68 4.89 -18.57
CA TRP A 25 -2.43 4.74 -19.82
C TRP A 25 -3.93 4.63 -19.57
N LEU A 26 -4.36 3.85 -18.57
CA LEU A 26 -5.78 3.77 -18.19
C LEU A 26 -6.29 5.05 -17.53
N TRP A 27 -5.46 5.72 -16.74
CA TRP A 27 -5.79 7.02 -16.18
C TRP A 27 -6.16 8.03 -17.27
N TYR A 28 -5.39 8.06 -18.37
CA TYR A 28 -5.67 8.91 -19.53
C TYR A 28 -6.91 8.47 -20.32
N ARG A 29 -7.11 7.15 -20.50
CA ARG A 29 -8.20 6.61 -21.34
C ARG A 29 -9.56 6.50 -20.64
N ARG A 30 -9.60 6.45 -19.31
CA ARG A 30 -10.82 6.23 -18.52
C ARG A 30 -11.01 7.31 -17.46
N PRO A 31 -11.39 8.54 -17.86
CA PRO A 31 -11.48 9.68 -16.95
C PRO A 31 -12.49 9.48 -15.81
N SER A 32 -13.56 8.70 -16.00
CA SER A 32 -14.53 8.35 -14.95
C SER A 32 -13.93 7.50 -13.82
N GLU A 33 -12.88 6.73 -14.12
CA GLU A 33 -12.17 5.85 -13.19
C GLU A 33 -10.82 6.44 -12.76
N ALA A 34 -10.54 7.69 -13.14
CA ALA A 34 -9.22 8.31 -13.04
C ALA A 34 -8.59 8.22 -11.65
N ARG A 35 -9.38 8.38 -10.58
CA ARG A 35 -8.91 8.31 -9.19
C ARG A 35 -8.24 6.97 -8.86
N TYR A 36 -8.75 5.85 -9.39
CA TYR A 36 -8.22 4.52 -9.11
C TYR A 36 -6.86 4.34 -9.79
N TYR A 37 -6.78 4.66 -11.08
CA TYR A 37 -5.56 4.51 -11.85
C TYR A 37 -4.48 5.54 -11.45
N ALA A 38 -4.86 6.75 -11.07
CA ALA A 38 -3.94 7.74 -10.51
C ALA A 38 -3.34 7.26 -9.19
N THR A 39 -4.13 6.60 -8.34
CA THR A 39 -3.62 6.00 -7.09
C THR A 39 -2.58 4.91 -7.39
N LEU A 40 -2.87 4.01 -8.33
CA LEU A 40 -1.93 2.94 -8.74
C LEU A 40 -0.65 3.50 -9.37
N ALA A 41 -0.78 4.47 -10.28
CA ALA A 41 0.34 5.14 -10.91
C ALA A 41 1.19 5.92 -9.88
N GLY A 42 0.55 6.53 -8.88
CA GLY A 42 1.23 7.18 -7.76
C GLY A 42 2.08 6.20 -6.96
N VAL A 43 1.54 5.03 -6.62
CA VAL A 43 2.27 3.97 -5.88
C VAL A 43 3.55 3.56 -6.61
N THR A 44 3.45 3.17 -7.88
CA THR A 44 4.63 2.69 -8.63
C THR A 44 5.55 3.84 -9.03
N GLY A 45 5.01 5.03 -9.32
CA GLY A 45 5.80 6.21 -9.69
C GLY A 45 6.64 6.75 -8.54
N ILE A 46 6.06 6.86 -7.33
CA ILE A 46 6.80 7.28 -6.12
C ILE A 46 7.92 6.28 -5.82
N ALA A 47 7.63 4.97 -5.88
CA ALA A 47 8.63 3.95 -5.68
C ALA A 47 9.76 4.01 -6.73
N ALA A 48 9.43 4.28 -8.00
CA ALA A 48 10.44 4.45 -9.05
C ALA A 48 11.41 5.60 -8.72
N VAL A 49 10.89 6.75 -8.26
CA VAL A 49 11.70 7.90 -7.85
C VAL A 49 12.57 7.56 -6.64
N ALA A 50 12.03 6.90 -5.62
CA ALA A 50 12.79 6.51 -4.43
C ALA A 50 13.91 5.52 -4.76
N TYR A 51 13.65 4.53 -5.62
CA TYR A 51 14.67 3.60 -6.09
C TYR A 51 15.75 4.29 -6.94
N ALA A 52 15.37 5.23 -7.80
CA ALA A 52 16.34 6.04 -8.54
C ALA A 52 17.21 6.88 -7.59
N ALA A 53 16.63 7.49 -6.56
CA ALA A 53 17.36 8.22 -5.54
C ALA A 53 18.39 7.32 -4.84
N MET A 54 17.98 6.12 -4.39
CA MET A 54 18.90 5.13 -3.81
C MET A 54 19.99 4.70 -4.79
N GLY A 55 19.67 4.53 -6.08
CA GLY A 55 20.64 4.21 -7.13
C GLY A 55 21.65 5.32 -7.41
N LEU A 56 21.29 6.57 -7.12
CA LEU A 56 22.17 7.74 -7.16
C LEU A 56 22.94 7.96 -5.84
N GLY A 57 22.73 7.10 -4.83
CA GLY A 57 23.32 7.26 -3.49
C GLY A 57 22.67 8.37 -2.65
N VAL A 58 21.48 8.83 -3.04
CA VAL A 58 20.71 9.86 -2.31
C VAL A 58 19.72 9.19 -1.35
N GLY A 59 19.50 9.84 -0.21
CA GLY A 59 18.48 9.41 0.76
C GLY A 59 18.97 8.33 1.73
N THR A 60 20.25 8.35 2.06
CA THR A 60 20.81 7.67 3.24
C THR A 60 21.13 8.70 4.31
N VAL A 61 20.91 8.35 5.58
CA VAL A 61 21.19 9.21 6.73
C VAL A 61 21.98 8.42 7.76
N THR A 62 23.08 8.98 8.26
CA THR A 62 23.86 8.36 9.35
C THR A 62 23.15 8.59 10.68
N THR A 63 22.95 7.51 11.43
CA THR A 63 22.23 7.51 12.71
C THR A 63 22.99 6.68 13.75
N LEU A 64 22.46 6.57 14.97
CA LEU A 64 23.02 5.70 16.00
C LEU A 64 22.93 4.22 15.62
N GLY A 65 21.88 3.82 14.89
CA GLY A 65 21.65 2.47 14.36
C GLY A 65 22.45 2.13 13.10
N GLY A 66 23.33 3.03 12.65
CA GLY A 66 24.05 2.91 11.39
C GLY A 66 23.37 3.70 10.27
N THR A 67 23.34 3.14 9.07
CA THR A 67 22.83 3.83 7.87
C THR A 67 21.32 3.63 7.73
N LEU A 68 20.54 4.69 7.93
CA LEU A 68 19.11 4.71 7.67
C LEU A 68 18.84 4.92 6.17
N PRO A 69 18.17 3.98 5.46
CA PRO A 69 17.74 4.19 4.08
C PRO A 69 16.49 5.10 4.03
N ALA A 70 16.67 6.39 4.30
CA ALA A 70 15.59 7.37 4.39
C ALA A 70 14.72 7.45 3.12
N ALA A 71 15.28 7.30 1.92
CA ALA A 71 14.50 7.26 0.67
C ALA A 71 13.50 6.09 0.64
N ARG A 72 13.87 4.92 1.17
CA ARG A 72 12.99 3.75 1.25
C ARG A 72 11.85 3.98 2.23
N TYR A 73 12.14 4.51 3.41
CA TYR A 73 11.10 4.81 4.39
C TYR A 73 10.17 5.94 3.91
N ALA A 74 10.68 6.91 3.14
CA ALA A 74 9.87 7.93 2.50
C ALA A 74 8.95 7.35 1.41
N ASP A 75 9.45 6.42 0.58
CA ASP A 75 8.59 5.63 -0.33
C ASP A 75 7.47 4.98 0.45
N TRP A 76 7.80 4.15 1.43
CA TRP A 76 6.79 3.40 2.17
C TRP A 76 5.78 4.32 2.84
N LEU A 77 6.22 5.38 3.52
CA LEU A 77 5.33 6.35 4.17
C LEU A 77 4.30 6.98 3.22
N LEU A 78 4.60 7.06 1.92
CA LEU A 78 3.70 7.60 0.92
C LEU A 78 2.90 6.50 0.19
N THR A 79 3.51 5.36 -0.10
CA THR A 79 2.91 4.33 -0.94
C THR A 79 2.07 3.33 -0.17
N THR A 80 2.38 3.03 1.10
CA THR A 80 1.56 2.15 1.93
C THR A 80 0.18 2.75 2.23
N PRO A 81 0.03 4.07 2.53
CA PRO A 81 -1.29 4.69 2.63
C PRO A 81 -2.07 4.66 1.32
N LEU A 82 -1.42 4.83 0.17
CA LEU A 82 -2.06 4.79 -1.14
C LEU A 82 -2.59 3.39 -1.48
N LEU A 83 -1.84 2.33 -1.14
CA LEU A 83 -2.29 0.94 -1.30
C LEU A 83 -3.51 0.64 -0.41
N ILE A 84 -3.49 1.09 0.84
CA ILE A 84 -4.63 1.00 1.76
C ILE A 84 -5.83 1.76 1.21
N ALA A 85 -5.61 3.00 0.74
CA ALA A 85 -6.66 3.83 0.15
C ALA A 85 -7.28 3.14 -1.08
N TYR A 86 -6.47 2.51 -1.94
CA TYR A 86 -6.99 1.78 -3.10
C TYR A 86 -7.93 0.63 -2.69
N LEU A 87 -7.50 -0.21 -1.74
CA LEU A 87 -8.32 -1.30 -1.20
C LEU A 87 -9.62 -0.77 -0.61
N ALA A 88 -9.56 0.32 0.14
CA ALA A 88 -10.71 0.94 0.76
C ALA A 88 -11.66 1.59 -0.25
N LEU A 89 -11.15 2.18 -1.33
CA LEU A 89 -11.95 2.74 -2.42
C LEU A 89 -12.73 1.66 -3.16
N LEU A 90 -12.14 0.49 -3.41
CA LEU A 90 -12.83 -0.63 -4.06
C LEU A 90 -14.09 -1.06 -3.29
N VAL A 91 -14.03 -1.07 -1.96
CA VAL A 91 -15.15 -1.49 -1.11
C VAL A 91 -15.98 -0.32 -0.61
N ARG A 92 -15.61 0.91 -1.00
CA ARG A 92 -16.14 2.19 -0.51
C ARG A 92 -16.28 2.21 1.02
N ALA A 93 -15.18 1.90 1.70
CA ALA A 93 -15.11 2.01 3.15
C ALA A 93 -15.37 3.44 3.61
N ASP A 94 -15.88 3.60 4.83
CA ASP A 94 -16.14 4.92 5.40
C ASP A 94 -14.84 5.68 5.71
N ARG A 95 -14.92 7.01 5.75
CA ARG A 95 -13.76 7.89 5.94
C ARG A 95 -13.03 7.63 7.26
N ARG A 96 -13.73 7.25 8.32
CA ARG A 96 -13.13 6.97 9.63
C ARG A 96 -12.31 5.70 9.57
N THR A 97 -12.81 4.64 8.93
CA THR A 97 -12.04 3.42 8.68
C THR A 97 -10.78 3.73 7.87
N ILE A 98 -10.89 4.48 6.77
CA ILE A 98 -9.74 4.85 5.93
C ILE A 98 -8.70 5.61 6.75
N ALA A 99 -9.10 6.68 7.45
CA ALA A 99 -8.20 7.50 8.26
C ALA A 99 -7.53 6.69 9.37
N THR A 100 -8.27 5.77 10.01
CA THR A 100 -7.73 4.91 11.06
C THR A 100 -6.67 3.97 10.51
N LEU A 101 -6.93 3.31 9.37
CA LEU A 101 -5.95 2.39 8.77
C LEU A 101 -4.68 3.12 8.34
N ILE A 102 -4.81 4.30 7.73
CA ILE A 102 -3.67 5.13 7.33
C ILE A 102 -2.89 5.61 8.57
N ALA A 103 -3.57 6.04 9.64
CA ALA A 103 -2.89 6.47 10.86
C ALA A 103 -2.10 5.33 11.51
N VAL A 104 -2.68 4.12 11.57
CA VAL A 104 -1.97 2.94 12.09
C VAL A 104 -0.79 2.59 11.19
N ASP A 105 -0.94 2.64 9.88
CA ASP A 105 0.14 2.40 8.91
C ASP A 105 1.31 3.38 9.10
N VAL A 106 1.02 4.67 9.29
CA VAL A 106 2.05 5.68 9.60
C VAL A 106 2.81 5.33 10.88
N VAL A 107 2.13 4.81 11.92
CA VAL A 107 2.80 4.34 13.14
C VAL A 107 3.71 3.16 12.87
N VAL A 108 3.31 2.21 12.00
CA VAL A 108 4.15 1.08 11.59
C VAL A 108 5.43 1.60 10.94
N ILE A 109 5.31 2.47 9.94
CA ILE A 109 6.47 3.01 9.21
C ILE A 109 7.36 3.85 10.12
N ALA A 110 6.78 4.73 10.94
CA ALA A 110 7.54 5.56 11.88
C ALA A 110 8.27 4.72 12.92
N GLY A 111 7.64 3.67 13.46
CA GLY A 111 8.29 2.74 14.37
C GLY A 111 9.44 1.99 13.71
N GLY A 112 9.30 1.60 12.44
CA GLY A 112 10.38 1.04 11.63
C GLY A 112 11.56 2.00 11.44
N VAL A 113 11.30 3.30 11.21
CA VAL A 113 12.35 4.32 11.14
C VAL A 113 13.11 4.41 12.46
N VAL A 114 12.40 4.51 13.59
CA VAL A 114 13.04 4.59 14.92
C VAL A 114 13.83 3.32 15.23
N ALA A 115 13.28 2.15 14.90
CA ALA A 115 13.96 0.86 15.08
C ALA A 115 15.28 0.81 14.32
N THR A 116 15.31 1.25 13.06
CA THR A 116 16.52 1.28 12.24
C THR A 116 17.49 2.40 12.62
N ALA A 117 17.00 3.55 13.08
CA ALA A 117 17.82 4.71 13.41
C ALA A 117 18.52 4.63 14.79
N THR A 118 18.11 3.67 15.63
CA THR A 118 18.58 3.52 17.02
C THR A 118 19.21 2.15 17.26
N THR A 119 19.74 1.90 18.46
CA THR A 119 20.36 0.63 18.86
C THR A 119 19.81 0.14 20.19
N GLY A 120 20.17 -1.10 20.55
CA GLY A 120 19.85 -1.68 21.85
C GLY A 120 18.35 -1.72 22.13
N SER A 121 17.96 -1.51 23.40
CA SER A 121 16.57 -1.65 23.84
C SER A 121 15.60 -0.69 23.14
N VAL A 122 16.03 0.50 22.73
CA VAL A 122 15.17 1.46 22.03
C VAL A 122 14.77 0.93 20.65
N SER A 123 15.73 0.36 19.92
CA SER A 123 15.49 -0.22 18.60
C SER A 123 14.47 -1.36 18.68
N TRP A 124 14.70 -2.31 19.59
CA TRP A 124 13.81 -3.46 19.80
C TRP A 124 12.42 -3.06 20.32
N ALA A 125 12.33 -2.05 21.19
CA ALA A 125 11.04 -1.54 21.67
C ALA A 125 10.25 -0.86 20.53
N ALA A 126 10.91 -0.07 19.69
CA ALA A 126 10.29 0.56 18.52
C ALA A 126 9.82 -0.49 17.50
N PHE A 127 10.64 -1.51 17.24
CA PHE A 127 10.26 -2.64 16.38
C PHE A 127 9.06 -3.41 16.93
N ALA A 128 9.03 -3.68 18.24
CA ALA A 128 7.90 -4.36 18.89
C ALA A 128 6.61 -3.53 18.79
N LEU A 129 6.69 -2.21 19.03
CA LEU A 129 5.55 -1.30 18.89
C LEU A 129 5.04 -1.26 17.44
N ALA A 130 5.95 -1.15 16.46
CA ALA A 130 5.62 -1.19 15.04
C ALA A 130 4.95 -2.51 14.66
N SER A 131 5.44 -3.63 15.20
CA SER A 131 4.86 -4.97 14.98
C SER A 131 3.46 -5.08 15.55
N VAL A 132 3.20 -4.56 16.75
CA VAL A 132 1.85 -4.53 17.34
C VAL A 132 0.91 -3.65 16.51
N ALA A 133 1.37 -2.47 16.07
CA ALA A 133 0.60 -1.62 15.17
C ALA A 133 0.30 -2.34 13.84
N TYR A 134 1.26 -3.08 13.30
CA TYR A 134 1.09 -3.87 12.08
C TYR A 134 0.04 -4.98 12.26
N LEU A 135 0.01 -5.67 13.40
CA LEU A 135 -1.07 -6.63 13.71
C LEU A 135 -2.44 -5.95 13.75
N GLY A 136 -2.52 -4.73 14.29
CA GLY A 136 -3.73 -3.90 14.26
C GLY A 136 -4.16 -3.54 12.83
N LEU A 137 -3.20 -3.19 11.97
CA LEU A 137 -3.44 -2.94 10.55
C LEU A 137 -3.94 -4.18 9.82
N VAL A 138 -3.29 -5.34 10.04
CA VAL A 138 -3.70 -6.64 9.47
C VAL A 138 -5.12 -7.00 9.90
N TYR A 139 -5.48 -6.79 11.17
CA TYR A 139 -6.86 -6.94 11.64
C TYR A 139 -7.83 -6.01 10.89
N GLY A 140 -7.43 -4.75 10.68
CA GLY A 140 -8.17 -3.80 9.85
C GLY A 140 -8.42 -4.32 8.43
N LEU A 141 -7.38 -4.84 7.77
CA LEU A 141 -7.46 -5.37 6.41
C LEU A 141 -8.27 -6.68 6.32
N LEU A 142 -8.12 -7.59 7.29
CA LEU A 142 -8.75 -8.92 7.26
C LEU A 142 -10.16 -8.95 7.85
N VAL A 143 -10.53 -7.98 8.68
CA VAL A 143 -11.80 -8.02 9.44
C VAL A 143 -12.64 -6.75 9.28
N LYS A 144 -12.04 -5.56 9.22
CA LYS A 144 -12.81 -4.30 9.06
C LYS A 144 -13.21 -4.05 7.61
N LEU A 145 -12.25 -4.01 6.69
CA LEU A 145 -12.54 -3.75 5.27
C LEU A 145 -13.48 -4.79 4.62
N PRO A 146 -13.39 -6.10 4.91
CA PRO A 146 -14.28 -7.09 4.30
C PRO A 146 -15.75 -6.92 4.69
N ARG A 147 -16.06 -6.28 5.84
CA ARG A 147 -17.46 -5.95 6.19
C ARG A 147 -18.08 -4.98 5.19
N SER A 148 -17.29 -4.02 4.70
CA SER A 148 -17.72 -3.10 3.62
C SER A 148 -17.77 -3.78 2.25
N ALA A 149 -16.98 -4.85 2.05
CA ALA A 149 -16.98 -5.62 0.81
C ALA A 149 -18.21 -6.52 0.64
N ALA A 150 -18.90 -6.88 1.73
CA ALA A 150 -20.04 -7.79 1.70
C ALA A 150 -21.22 -7.25 0.87
N ALA A 151 -21.40 -5.93 0.85
CA ALA A 151 -22.44 -5.25 0.08
C ALA A 151 -22.06 -4.99 -1.39
N ARG A 152 -20.89 -5.46 -1.85
CA ARG A 152 -20.37 -5.20 -3.20
C ARG A 152 -20.63 -6.37 -4.14
N ALA A 153 -20.73 -6.05 -5.42
CA ALA A 153 -20.81 -7.04 -6.49
C ALA A 153 -19.67 -8.09 -6.39
N ASP A 154 -19.98 -9.33 -6.74
CA ASP A 154 -19.07 -10.48 -6.59
C ASP A 154 -17.72 -10.25 -7.27
N ARG A 155 -17.73 -9.58 -8.43
CA ARG A 155 -16.53 -9.23 -9.17
C ARG A 155 -15.62 -8.28 -8.39
N VAL A 156 -16.17 -7.22 -7.80
CA VAL A 156 -15.44 -6.26 -6.95
C VAL A 156 -14.84 -6.97 -5.74
N ARG A 157 -15.63 -7.84 -5.11
CA ARG A 157 -15.21 -8.61 -3.94
C ARG A 157 -14.06 -9.56 -4.26
N ALA A 158 -14.08 -10.23 -5.41
CA ALA A 158 -12.99 -11.10 -5.87
C ALA A 158 -11.68 -10.33 -6.08
N VAL A 159 -11.72 -9.18 -6.76
CA VAL A 159 -10.54 -8.32 -6.96
C VAL A 159 -10.02 -7.81 -5.61
N PHE A 160 -10.91 -7.31 -4.74
CA PHE A 160 -10.55 -6.85 -3.40
C PHE A 160 -9.84 -7.94 -2.58
N TYR A 161 -10.41 -9.15 -2.51
CA TYR A 161 -9.82 -10.23 -1.72
C TYR A 161 -8.46 -10.69 -2.27
N THR A 162 -8.30 -10.70 -3.59
CA THR A 162 -7.02 -11.04 -4.23
C THR A 162 -5.96 -10.02 -3.82
N LEU A 163 -6.25 -8.73 -4.02
CA LEU A 163 -5.32 -7.65 -3.69
C LEU A 163 -5.00 -7.60 -2.19
N ARG A 164 -6.02 -7.69 -1.33
CA ARG A 164 -5.84 -7.73 0.13
C ARG A 164 -4.93 -8.89 0.55
N ASN A 165 -5.15 -10.09 0.01
CA ASN A 165 -4.35 -11.26 0.38
C ASN A 165 -2.89 -11.10 -0.02
N ILE A 166 -2.64 -10.60 -1.24
CA ILE A 166 -1.28 -10.28 -1.70
C ILE A 166 -0.62 -9.27 -0.75
N THR A 167 -1.33 -8.20 -0.40
CA THR A 167 -0.84 -7.19 0.54
C THR A 167 -0.46 -7.80 1.89
N VAL A 168 -1.36 -8.52 2.55
CA VAL A 168 -1.10 -9.07 3.90
C VAL A 168 0.05 -10.09 3.90
N VAL A 169 0.10 -10.97 2.89
CA VAL A 169 1.17 -11.97 2.79
C VAL A 169 2.52 -11.29 2.60
N LEU A 170 2.63 -10.37 1.64
CA LEU A 170 3.91 -9.71 1.35
C LEU A 170 4.34 -8.77 2.46
N TRP A 171 3.43 -7.99 3.03
CA TRP A 171 3.76 -7.03 4.09
C TRP A 171 4.26 -7.72 5.35
N THR A 172 3.82 -8.95 5.61
CA THR A 172 4.32 -9.77 6.73
C THR A 172 5.79 -10.14 6.55
N LEU A 173 6.30 -10.18 5.32
CA LEU A 173 7.70 -10.49 5.05
C LEU A 173 8.64 -9.31 5.37
N TYR A 174 8.17 -8.05 5.33
CA TYR A 174 9.02 -6.88 5.61
C TYR A 174 9.60 -6.87 7.03
N PRO A 175 8.83 -7.08 8.12
CA PRO A 175 9.41 -7.17 9.46
C PRO A 175 10.32 -8.40 9.61
N VAL A 176 10.06 -9.50 8.88
CA VAL A 176 10.96 -10.65 8.84
C VAL A 176 12.29 -10.27 8.21
N VAL A 177 12.29 -9.56 7.08
CA VAL A 177 13.52 -9.07 6.46
C VAL A 177 14.27 -8.13 7.40
N TRP A 178 13.56 -7.22 8.09
CA TRP A 178 14.18 -6.33 9.08
C TRP A 178 14.88 -7.10 10.21
N LEU A 179 14.25 -8.17 10.72
CA LEU A 179 14.86 -9.05 11.73
C LEU A 179 16.11 -9.75 11.21
N LEU A 180 16.13 -10.17 9.94
CA LEU A 180 17.26 -10.88 9.35
C LEU A 180 18.36 -9.93 8.85
N ALA A 181 18.05 -8.67 8.60
CA ALA A 181 18.97 -7.64 8.13
C ALA A 181 20.04 -7.27 9.20
N PRO A 182 21.12 -6.56 8.82
CA PRO A 182 22.15 -6.07 9.74
C PRO A 182 21.62 -5.26 10.92
N THR A 183 20.47 -4.60 10.77
CA THR A 183 19.79 -3.86 11.84
C THR A 183 19.22 -4.76 12.94
N GLY A 184 18.88 -6.01 12.61
CA GLY A 184 18.30 -6.99 13.51
C GLY A 184 19.35 -8.00 13.98
N PHE A 185 19.32 -9.19 13.39
CA PHE A 185 20.19 -10.32 13.74
C PHE A 185 21.41 -10.48 12.83
N ASP A 186 21.60 -9.60 11.84
CA ASP A 186 22.78 -9.58 10.96
C ASP A 186 23.01 -10.91 10.21
N LEU A 187 21.93 -11.48 9.69
CA LEU A 187 21.94 -12.75 8.94
C LEU A 187 21.96 -12.55 7.43
N LEU A 188 21.62 -11.35 6.94
CA LEU A 188 21.65 -10.97 5.53
C LEU A 188 22.79 -10.01 5.24
N THR A 189 23.42 -10.16 4.08
CA THR A 189 24.30 -9.11 3.57
C THR A 189 23.48 -7.90 3.10
N PRO A 190 24.03 -6.67 3.09
CA PRO A 190 23.33 -5.48 2.59
C PRO A 190 22.85 -5.63 1.12
N ALA A 191 23.61 -6.34 0.29
CA ALA A 191 23.21 -6.61 -1.09
C ALA A 191 22.01 -7.58 -1.18
N THR A 192 21.98 -8.60 -0.30
CA THR A 192 20.85 -9.53 -0.21
C THR A 192 19.62 -8.84 0.35
N GLU A 193 19.75 -8.03 1.40
CA GLU A 193 18.67 -7.21 1.95
C GLU A 193 18.05 -6.31 0.86
N MET A 194 18.90 -5.60 0.10
CA MET A 194 18.47 -4.75 -1.00
C MET A 194 17.71 -5.53 -2.07
N LEU A 195 18.23 -6.69 -2.49
CA LEU A 195 17.58 -7.58 -3.45
C LEU A 195 16.19 -7.98 -2.97
N VAL A 196 16.08 -8.45 -1.72
CA VAL A 196 14.81 -8.93 -1.17
C VAL A 196 13.80 -7.80 -1.10
N PHE A 197 14.18 -6.60 -0.66
CA PHE A 197 13.26 -5.46 -0.67
C PHE A 197 12.84 -5.03 -2.08
N VAL A 198 13.75 -5.04 -3.07
CA VAL A 198 13.39 -4.77 -4.47
C VAL A 198 12.34 -5.76 -4.96
N TYR A 199 12.53 -7.06 -4.67
CA TYR A 199 11.58 -8.10 -5.03
C TYR A 199 10.22 -7.89 -4.34
N LEU A 200 10.20 -7.69 -3.01
CA LEU A 200 8.98 -7.48 -2.26
C LEU A 200 8.23 -6.23 -2.72
N ASP A 201 8.94 -5.12 -2.95
CA ASP A 201 8.33 -3.89 -3.44
C ASP A 201 7.78 -4.08 -4.85
N PHE A 202 8.53 -4.75 -5.74
CA PHE A 202 8.06 -4.99 -7.10
C PHE A 202 6.75 -5.77 -7.11
N VAL A 203 6.65 -6.87 -6.35
CA VAL A 203 5.41 -7.66 -6.32
C VAL A 203 4.29 -6.91 -5.59
N SER A 204 4.57 -6.25 -4.46
CA SER A 204 3.56 -5.55 -3.68
C SER A 204 3.03 -4.25 -4.31
N LYS A 205 3.78 -3.66 -5.26
CA LYS A 205 3.41 -2.44 -5.97
C LYS A 205 3.04 -2.71 -7.42
N VAL A 206 3.98 -3.22 -8.22
CA VAL A 206 3.73 -3.50 -9.65
C VAL A 206 2.79 -4.70 -9.81
N GLY A 207 3.04 -5.80 -9.10
CA GLY A 207 2.15 -6.97 -9.12
C GLY A 207 0.73 -6.61 -8.67
N PHE A 208 0.61 -5.83 -7.59
CA PHE A 208 -0.66 -5.28 -7.14
C PHE A 208 -1.34 -4.43 -8.23
N ALA A 209 -0.62 -3.48 -8.82
CA ALA A 209 -1.16 -2.61 -9.87
C ALA A 209 -1.62 -3.40 -11.10
N LEU A 210 -0.87 -4.42 -11.53
CA LEU A 210 -1.25 -5.27 -12.67
C LEU A 210 -2.50 -6.10 -12.38
N VAL A 211 -2.63 -6.67 -11.19
CA VAL A 211 -3.86 -7.38 -10.78
C VAL A 211 -5.05 -6.42 -10.73
N ALA A 212 -4.85 -5.23 -10.17
CA ALA A 212 -5.87 -4.20 -10.08
C ALA A 212 -6.33 -3.72 -11.47
N VAL A 213 -5.39 -3.50 -12.39
CA VAL A 213 -5.66 -3.16 -13.80
C VAL A 213 -6.34 -4.30 -14.55
N GLY A 214 -5.94 -5.55 -14.32
CA GLY A 214 -6.60 -6.73 -14.89
C GLY A 214 -8.04 -6.92 -14.38
N GLY A 215 -8.35 -6.40 -13.20
CA GLY A 215 -9.69 -6.32 -12.61
C GLY A 215 -10.45 -5.04 -12.92
N ALA A 216 -10.05 -4.26 -13.92
CA ALA A 216 -10.65 -2.96 -14.25
C ALA A 216 -12.16 -3.01 -14.52
N ASP A 217 -12.69 -4.13 -15.01
CA ASP A 217 -14.13 -4.35 -15.20
C ASP A 217 -14.92 -4.27 -13.88
N ALA A 218 -14.28 -4.57 -12.74
CA ALA A 218 -14.87 -4.39 -11.42
C ALA A 218 -15.23 -2.92 -11.13
N LEU A 219 -14.49 -1.95 -11.68
CA LEU A 219 -14.71 -0.53 -11.41
C LEU A 219 -16.03 -0.02 -12.00
N ALA A 220 -16.48 -0.61 -13.11
CA ALA A 220 -17.78 -0.29 -13.69
C ALA A 220 -18.93 -0.56 -12.70
N TYR A 221 -18.87 -1.69 -11.97
CA TYR A 221 -19.86 -2.03 -10.94
C TYR A 221 -19.81 -1.06 -9.76
N VAL A 222 -18.62 -0.62 -9.36
CA VAL A 222 -18.48 0.38 -8.28
C VAL A 222 -19.09 1.72 -8.70
N GLY A 223 -18.96 2.09 -9.98
CA GLY A 223 -19.60 3.27 -10.55
C GLY A 223 -21.12 3.18 -10.58
N THR A 224 -21.69 2.06 -11.05
CA THR A 224 -23.14 1.87 -11.10
C THR A 224 -23.78 1.86 -9.72
N ASP A 225 -23.15 1.21 -8.74
CA ASP A 225 -23.62 1.21 -7.35
C ASP A 225 -23.63 2.63 -6.76
N ALA A 226 -22.65 3.46 -7.12
CA ALA A 226 -22.59 4.84 -6.67
C ALA A 226 -23.69 5.71 -7.27
N SER A 227 -24.05 5.51 -8.54
CA SER A 227 -25.16 6.23 -9.17
C SER A 227 -26.51 5.87 -8.55
N ARG A 228 -26.76 4.57 -8.28
CA ARG A 228 -28.00 4.11 -7.64
C ARG A 228 -28.21 4.68 -6.25
N GLU A 229 -27.16 4.70 -5.42
CA GLU A 229 -27.25 5.28 -4.07
C GLU A 229 -27.57 6.80 -4.10
N VAL A 230 -27.19 7.51 -5.16
CA VAL A 230 -27.52 8.92 -5.35
C VAL A 230 -28.97 9.09 -5.81
N GLU A 231 -29.46 8.22 -6.69
CA GLU A 231 -30.86 8.21 -7.15
C GLU A 231 -31.81 7.89 -5.99
N ASP A 232 -31.56 6.81 -5.24
CA ASP A 232 -32.40 6.40 -4.09
C ASP A 232 -32.41 7.47 -2.97
N GLY A 233 -31.31 8.21 -2.80
CA GLY A 233 -31.22 9.30 -1.83
C GLY A 233 -31.87 10.60 -2.28
N ALA A 234 -32.19 10.74 -3.57
CA ALA A 234 -32.82 11.92 -4.15
C ALA A 234 -34.35 11.78 -4.30
N GLU A 235 -34.91 10.57 -4.22
CA GLU A 235 -36.35 10.38 -4.16
C GLU A 235 -36.92 10.87 -2.81
N PRO A 236 -37.86 11.83 -2.79
CA PRO A 236 -38.52 12.24 -1.56
C PRO A 236 -39.30 11.05 -0.98
N SER A 237 -39.07 10.74 0.30
CA SER A 237 -39.87 9.74 1.01
C SER A 237 -41.36 10.03 0.84
N PRO A 238 -42.20 9.05 0.46
CA PRO A 238 -43.64 9.24 0.41
C PRO A 238 -44.17 9.21 1.86
N THR A 239 -43.96 10.29 2.59
CA THR A 239 -44.61 10.49 3.89
C THR A 239 -45.94 11.21 3.69
N GLY A 240 -47.02 10.46 3.88
CA GLY A 240 -48.26 10.94 4.48
C GLY A 240 -49.22 11.69 3.56
N ALA A 241 -49.83 11.00 2.60
CA ALA A 241 -51.20 11.35 2.21
C ALA A 241 -52.13 10.83 3.31
N GLU A 242 -52.33 11.69 4.31
CA GLU A 242 -53.31 11.52 5.38
C GLU A 242 -54.71 11.36 4.76
N SER A 243 -55.38 10.28 5.12
CA SER A 243 -56.76 10.00 4.77
C SER A 243 -57.67 11.05 5.41
N ALA A 244 -58.22 11.95 4.60
CA ALA A 244 -59.41 12.71 4.93
C ALA A 244 -60.47 12.36 3.89
N ASP A 245 -61.35 11.43 4.27
CA ASP A 245 -62.76 11.33 3.87
C ASP A 245 -63.49 10.39 4.86
#